data_AF-A0A9D1Y5C1-F1
#
_entry.id   AF-A0A9D1Y5C1-F1
#
_cell.length_a   1.000
_cell.length_b   1.000
_cell.length_c   1.000
_cell.angle_alpha   90.00
_cell.angle_beta   90.00
_cell.angle_gamma   90.00
#
_symmetry.space_group_name_H-M   'P 1'
#
loop_
_entity.id
_entity.type
_entity.pdbx_description
1 polymer ?
#
loop_
_entity_poly.entity_id
_entity_poly.type
_entity_poly.pdbx_seq_one_letter_code
_entity_poly.pdbx_strand_id
1 'polypeptide(L)'
;MFNKERARNAREVFASNLRNCLAQAHKNQIDVANDLGITASTVSDWYNGKKYPRIESMQRLADYLQVPLSRLREDPKEREQLPEEIVILNRAAKKMTPENRKKLLDMARIMFQEEFAEDE
;
A
#
# COMPACT_ATOMS: atom_id res chain seq x y z
N MET A 1 11.00 1.60 27.30
CA MET A 1 9.88 2.52 26.97
C MET A 1 9.73 2.69 25.45
N PHE A 2 10.81 2.98 24.72
CA PHE A 2 10.85 3.16 23.25
C PHE A 2 10.18 2.07 22.38
N ASN A 3 10.28 0.79 22.74
CA ASN A 3 9.72 -0.29 21.91
C ASN A 3 8.17 -0.36 21.96
N LYS A 4 7.56 0.05 23.09
CA LYS A 4 6.09 0.07 23.24
C LYS A 4 5.43 1.19 22.43
N GLU A 5 6.14 2.30 22.21
CA GLU A 5 5.66 3.47 21.49
C GLU A 5 5.65 3.22 19.98
N ARG A 6 6.74 2.64 19.43
CA ARG A 6 6.78 2.15 18.04
C ARG A 6 5.70 1.11 17.75
N ALA A 7 5.49 0.14 18.65
CA ALA A 7 4.45 -0.87 18.49
C ALA A 7 3.01 -0.31 18.64
N ARG A 8 2.83 0.81 19.35
CA ARG A 8 1.55 1.52 19.42
C ARG A 8 1.27 2.25 18.09
N ASN A 9 2.27 2.97 17.60
CA ASN A 9 2.19 3.68 16.32
C ASN A 9 1.86 2.72 15.16
N ALA A 10 2.56 1.58 15.04
CA ALA A 10 2.29 0.60 13.98
C ALA A 10 0.86 0.04 14.00
N ARG A 11 0.26 -0.14 15.19
CA ARG A 11 -1.14 -0.58 15.33
C ARG A 11 -2.13 0.47 14.89
N GLU A 12 -1.88 1.72 15.25
CA GLU A 12 -2.74 2.85 14.87
C GLU A 12 -2.69 3.10 13.36
N VAL A 13 -1.49 3.05 12.78
CA VAL A 13 -1.27 3.12 11.33
C VAL A 13 -2.03 2.01 10.62
N PHE A 14 -1.86 0.76 11.06
CA PHE A 14 -2.57 -0.37 10.45
C PHE A 14 -4.09 -0.25 10.57
N ALA A 15 -4.60 0.09 11.75
CA ALA A 15 -6.03 0.26 11.96
C ALA A 15 -6.59 1.36 11.07
N SER A 16 -5.94 2.52 11.00
CA SER A 16 -6.33 3.64 10.13
C SER A 16 -6.36 3.22 8.65
N ASN A 17 -5.31 2.56 8.18
CA ASN A 17 -5.22 2.06 6.82
C ASN A 17 -6.31 1.05 6.50
N LEU A 18 -6.58 0.10 7.40
CA LEU A 18 -7.63 -0.91 7.24
C LEU A 18 -9.01 -0.24 7.09
N ARG A 19 -9.32 0.77 7.92
CA ARG A 19 -10.58 1.54 7.79
C ARG A 19 -10.73 2.18 6.42
N ASN A 20 -9.66 2.82 5.95
CA ASN A 20 -9.65 3.50 4.66
C ASN A 20 -9.82 2.51 3.50
N CYS A 21 -9.12 1.38 3.53
CA CYS A 21 -9.26 0.34 2.50
C CYS A 21 -10.66 -0.27 2.49
N LEU A 22 -11.25 -0.54 3.66
CA LEU A 22 -12.62 -1.04 3.75
C LEU A 22 -13.65 -0.04 3.19
N ALA A 23 -13.50 1.25 3.53
CA ALA A 23 -14.37 2.30 3.00
C ALA A 23 -14.27 2.41 1.47
N GLN A 24 -13.05 2.33 0.90
CA GLN A 24 -12.83 2.36 -0.55
C GLN A 24 -13.38 1.13 -1.26
N ALA A 25 -13.35 -0.03 -0.61
CA ALA A 25 -13.91 -1.27 -1.13
C ALA A 25 -15.43 -1.40 -0.90
N HIS A 26 -16.06 -0.41 -0.25
CA HIS A 26 -17.47 -0.49 0.21
C HIS A 26 -17.77 -1.72 1.07
N LYS A 27 -16.82 -2.10 1.94
CA LYS A 27 -16.90 -3.24 2.85
C LYS A 27 -16.92 -2.79 4.30
N ASN A 28 -17.54 -3.59 5.16
CA ASN A 28 -17.56 -3.40 6.61
C ASN A 28 -16.84 -4.56 7.34
N GLN A 29 -16.72 -4.48 8.67
CA GLN A 29 -16.04 -5.51 9.49
C GLN A 29 -16.71 -6.88 9.42
N ILE A 30 -18.04 -6.93 9.29
CA ILE A 30 -18.83 -8.17 9.19
C ILE A 30 -18.56 -8.86 7.86
N ASP A 31 -18.47 -8.10 6.75
CA ASP A 31 -18.14 -8.67 5.44
C ASP A 31 -16.77 -9.36 5.49
N VAL A 32 -15.76 -8.70 6.07
CA VAL A 32 -14.42 -9.27 6.25
C VAL A 32 -14.46 -10.53 7.11
N ALA A 33 -15.23 -10.51 8.20
CA ALA A 33 -15.35 -11.64 9.11
C ALA A 33 -15.94 -12.86 8.39
N ASN A 34 -17.03 -12.66 7.65
CA ASN A 34 -17.72 -13.70 6.91
C ASN A 34 -16.88 -14.22 5.73
N ASP A 35 -16.39 -13.31 4.88
CA ASP A 35 -15.72 -13.66 3.62
C ASP A 35 -14.35 -14.33 3.87
N LEU A 36 -13.68 -13.99 4.99
CA LEU A 36 -12.40 -14.60 5.37
C LEU A 36 -12.51 -15.67 6.46
N GLY A 37 -13.70 -15.98 6.96
CA GLY A 37 -13.87 -16.93 8.06
C GLY A 37 -13.09 -16.52 9.31
N ILE A 38 -13.02 -15.22 9.60
CA ILE A 38 -12.36 -14.64 10.78
C ILE A 38 -13.45 -14.20 11.74
N THR A 39 -13.27 -14.43 13.04
CA THR A 39 -14.28 -13.99 14.02
C THR A 39 -14.46 -12.47 14.00
N ALA A 40 -15.70 -12.00 14.11
CA ALA A 40 -16.03 -10.57 14.12
C ALA A 40 -15.26 -9.81 15.22
N SER A 41 -15.06 -10.42 16.39
CA SER A 41 -14.26 -9.83 17.47
C SER A 41 -12.80 -9.62 17.08
N THR A 42 -12.21 -10.54 16.31
CA THR A 42 -10.82 -10.42 15.85
C THR A 42 -10.68 -9.30 14.82
N VAL A 43 -11.59 -9.24 13.84
CA VAL A 43 -11.61 -8.14 12.86
C VAL A 43 -11.82 -6.80 13.57
N SER A 44 -12.69 -6.75 14.58
CA SER A 44 -12.94 -5.54 15.37
C SER A 44 -11.73 -5.10 16.19
N ASP A 45 -10.97 -6.04 16.76
CA ASP A 45 -9.74 -5.73 17.47
C ASP A 45 -8.69 -5.09 16.54
N TRP A 46 -8.59 -5.53 15.28
CA TRP A 46 -7.70 -4.93 14.28
C TRP A 46 -8.22 -3.59 13.79
N TYR A 47 -9.52 -3.51 13.47
CA TYR A 47 -10.17 -2.28 13.00
C TYR A 47 -10.05 -1.14 14.02
N ASN A 48 -10.09 -1.46 15.32
CA ASN A 48 -9.97 -0.49 16.40
C ASN A 48 -8.53 -0.31 16.91
N GLY A 49 -7.53 -0.99 16.33
CA GLY A 49 -6.13 -0.90 16.74
C GLY A 49 -5.83 -1.51 18.11
N LYS A 50 -6.76 -2.30 18.67
CA LYS A 50 -6.57 -3.01 19.95
C LYS A 50 -5.47 -4.06 19.81
N LYS A 51 -5.49 -4.83 18.72
CA LYS A 51 -4.48 -5.85 18.40
C LYS A 51 -3.85 -5.59 17.04
N TYR A 52 -2.63 -6.08 16.89
CA TYR A 52 -1.94 -6.10 15.60
C TYR A 52 -2.10 -7.49 14.97
N PRO A 53 -2.59 -7.61 13.72
CA PRO A 53 -2.67 -8.89 13.03
C PRO A 53 -1.29 -9.49 12.75
N ARG A 54 -1.24 -10.82 12.61
CA ARG A 54 -0.04 -11.51 12.10
C ARG A 54 0.12 -11.31 10.60
N ILE A 55 1.34 -11.50 10.10
CA ILE A 55 1.67 -11.28 8.68
C ILE A 55 0.76 -12.04 7.71
N GLU A 56 0.43 -13.29 8.02
CA GLU A 56 -0.50 -14.12 7.24
C GLU A 56 -1.91 -13.51 7.18
N SER A 57 -2.43 -13.02 8.31
CA SER A 57 -3.74 -12.37 8.36
C SER A 57 -3.72 -11.03 7.61
N MET A 58 -2.62 -10.28 7.70
CA MET A 58 -2.44 -9.06 6.93
C MET A 58 -2.41 -9.31 5.43
N GLN A 59 -1.72 -10.37 5.00
CA GLN A 59 -1.67 -10.75 3.58
C GLN A 59 -3.07 -11.14 3.07
N ARG A 60 -3.81 -11.96 3.83
CA ARG A 60 -5.19 -12.33 3.49
C ARG A 60 -6.11 -11.11 3.35
N LEU A 61 -5.97 -10.12 4.23
CA LEU A 61 -6.70 -8.85 4.13
C LEU A 61 -6.29 -8.07 2.88
N ALA A 62 -4.99 -8.00 2.57
CA ALA A 62 -4.48 -7.31 1.40
C ALA A 62 -5.00 -7.93 0.10
N ASP A 63 -4.97 -9.27 0.00
CA ASP A 63 -5.46 -10.02 -1.15
C ASP A 63 -6.98 -9.83 -1.34
N TYR A 64 -7.74 -9.93 -0.24
CA TYR A 64 -9.19 -9.70 -0.25
C TYR A 64 -9.57 -8.28 -0.69
N LEU A 65 -8.79 -7.28 -0.27
CA LEU A 65 -9.00 -5.87 -0.61
C LEU A 65 -8.35 -5.47 -1.94
N GLN A 66 -7.63 -6.39 -2.60
CA GLN A 66 -6.88 -6.15 -3.84
C GLN A 66 -5.90 -4.96 -3.74
N VAL A 67 -5.22 -4.83 -2.62
CA VAL A 67 -4.20 -3.80 -2.37
C VAL A 67 -2.86 -4.45 -2.00
N PRO A 68 -1.71 -3.79 -2.28
CA PRO A 68 -0.44 -4.29 -1.78
C PRO A 68 -0.41 -4.26 -0.24
N LEU A 69 0.32 -5.20 0.39
CA LEU A 69 0.43 -5.30 1.84
C LEU A 69 0.95 -4.00 2.50
N SER A 70 1.85 -3.29 1.82
CA SER A 70 2.34 -1.96 2.23
C SER A 70 1.20 -0.96 2.45
N ARG A 71 0.10 -1.08 1.69
CA ARG A 71 -1.12 -0.25 1.84
C ARG A 71 -1.79 -0.43 3.19
N LEU A 72 -1.57 -1.55 3.87
CA LEU A 72 -2.08 -1.81 5.21
C LEU A 72 -1.04 -1.46 6.30
N ARG A 73 0.25 -1.71 6.08
CA ARG A 73 1.27 -1.65 7.15
C ARG A 73 2.02 -0.33 7.26
N GLU A 74 2.32 0.32 6.14
CA GLU A 74 3.19 1.50 6.13
C GLU A 74 2.42 2.77 6.43
N ASP A 75 3.07 3.74 7.07
CA ASP A 75 2.52 5.08 7.22
C ASP A 75 2.35 5.70 5.83
N PRO A 76 1.20 6.29 5.47
CA PRO A 76 1.04 7.01 4.23
C PRO A 76 2.12 8.08 3.95
N LYS A 77 2.74 8.64 5.00
CA LYS A 77 3.87 9.58 4.89
C LYS A 77 5.19 8.89 4.54
N GLU A 78 5.35 7.63 4.93
CA GLU A 78 6.54 6.80 4.69
C GLU A 78 6.45 5.99 3.40
N ARG A 79 5.24 5.76 2.86
CA ARG A 79 5.08 5.31 1.48
C ARG A 79 5.77 6.35 0.61
N GLU A 80 6.78 5.95 -0.16
CA GLU A 80 7.47 6.83 -1.11
C GLU A 80 6.43 7.68 -1.86
N GLN A 81 6.32 8.93 -1.44
CA GLN A 81 5.52 9.90 -2.15
C GLN A 81 6.39 10.31 -3.32
N LEU A 82 6.16 9.64 -4.45
CA LEU A 82 6.74 10.06 -5.71
C LEU A 82 6.45 11.55 -5.89
N PRO A 83 7.43 12.36 -6.31
CA PRO A 83 7.20 13.74 -6.69
C PRO A 83 6.02 13.85 -7.65
N GLU A 84 5.28 14.95 -7.60
CA GLU A 84 4.04 15.13 -8.37
C GLU A 84 4.27 14.91 -9.87
N GLU A 85 5.41 15.36 -10.38
CA GLU A 85 5.88 15.19 -11.75
C GLU A 85 5.96 13.70 -12.13
N ILE A 86 6.52 12.88 -11.23
CA ILE A 86 6.66 11.43 -11.43
C ILE A 86 5.30 10.73 -11.33
N VAL A 87 4.39 11.23 -10.48
CA VAL A 87 3.01 10.71 -10.40
C VAL A 87 2.25 10.97 -11.71
N ILE A 88 2.35 12.18 -12.25
CA ILE A 88 1.72 12.56 -13.53
C ILE A 88 2.29 11.69 -14.66
N LEU A 89 3.61 11.54 -14.72
CA LEU A 89 4.28 10.70 -15.70
C LEU A 89 3.80 9.24 -15.63
N ASN A 90 3.74 8.66 -14.42
CA ASN A 90 3.24 7.30 -14.20
C ASN A 90 1.79 7.12 -14.67
N ARG A 91 0.92 8.09 -14.39
CA ARG A 91 -0.48 8.04 -14.86
C ARG A 91 -0.59 8.09 -16.38
N ALA A 92 0.22 8.93 -17.03
CA ALA A 92 0.27 9.01 -18.49
C ALA A 92 0.81 7.69 -19.09
N ALA A 93 1.90 7.16 -18.55
CA ALA A 93 2.55 5.93 -19.02
C ALA A 93 1.62 4.71 -18.97
N LYS A 94 0.75 4.59 -17.95
CA LYS A 94 -0.26 3.51 -17.87
C LYS A 94 -1.25 3.49 -19.04
N LYS A 95 -1.50 4.63 -19.67
CA LYS A 95 -2.41 4.77 -20.81
C LYS A 95 -1.70 4.61 -22.17
N MET A 96 -0.38 4.53 -22.17
CA MET A 96 0.42 4.38 -23.39
C MET A 96 0.52 2.93 -23.84
N THR A 97 0.66 2.71 -25.15
CA THR A 97 1.04 1.40 -25.70
C THR A 97 2.46 1.01 -25.25
N PRO A 98 2.79 -0.29 -25.26
CA PRO A 98 4.16 -0.75 -24.98
C PRO A 98 5.23 -0.02 -25.81
N GLU A 99 5.02 0.12 -27.13
CA GLU A 99 5.89 0.91 -28.01
C GLU A 99 6.12 2.35 -27.54
N ASN A 100 5.05 3.05 -27.15
CA ASN A 100 5.17 4.44 -26.71
C ASN A 100 5.89 4.57 -25.36
N ARG A 101 5.71 3.60 -24.46
CA ARG A 101 6.51 3.53 -23.23
C ARG A 101 7.98 3.29 -23.51
N LYS A 102 8.29 2.43 -24.49
CA LYS A 102 9.68 2.18 -24.92
C LYS A 102 10.33 3.45 -25.48
N LYS A 103 9.63 4.17 -26.36
CA LYS A 103 10.11 5.47 -26.88
C LYS A 103 10.36 6.49 -25.77
N LEU A 104 9.47 6.55 -24.76
CA LEU A 104 9.66 7.43 -23.59
C LEU A 104 10.94 7.07 -22.83
N LEU A 105 11.20 5.78 -22.60
CA LEU A 105 12.42 5.30 -21.94
C LEU A 105 13.67 5.60 -22.77
N ASP A 106 13.64 5.34 -24.08
CA ASP A 106 14.77 5.59 -24.98
C ASP A 106 15.09 7.09 -25.03
N MET A 107 14.07 7.95 -25.07
CA MET A 107 14.25 9.40 -25.00
C MET A 107 14.84 9.83 -23.65
N ALA A 108 14.34 9.29 -22.53
CA ALA A 108 14.90 9.58 -21.22
C ALA A 108 16.38 9.17 -21.11
N ARG A 109 16.75 7.99 -21.61
CA ARG A 109 18.14 7.51 -21.66
C ARG A 109 19.05 8.43 -22.47
N ILE A 110 18.57 8.98 -23.59
CA ILE A 110 19.35 9.91 -24.41
C ILE A 110 19.53 11.25 -23.69
N MET A 111 18.50 11.73 -23.00
CA MET A 111 18.52 13.04 -22.34
C MET A 111 19.27 13.05 -21.01
N PHE A 112 19.30 11.91 -20.31
CA PHE A 112 19.85 11.73 -18.96
C PHE A 112 20.87 10.59 -18.93
N GLN A 113 21.86 10.63 -19.84
CA GLN A 113 22.79 9.51 -20.02
C GLN A 113 23.57 9.16 -18.74
N GLU A 114 23.95 10.17 -17.96
CA GLU A 114 24.73 9.99 -16.73
C GLU A 114 23.91 9.32 -15.63
N GLU A 115 22.62 9.65 -15.51
CA GLU A 115 21.72 9.08 -14.50
C GLU A 115 21.26 7.65 -14.83
N PHE A 116 21.41 7.23 -16.08
CA PHE A 116 21.14 5.86 -16.55
C PHE A 116 22.41 5.05 -16.78
N ALA A 117 23.60 5.63 -16.58
CA ALA A 117 24.82 4.87 -16.49
C ALA A 117 24.73 4.04 -15.20
N GLU A 118 24.68 2.70 -15.33
CA GLU A 118 24.80 1.83 -14.16
C GLU A 118 26.15 2.14 -13.52
N ASP A 119 26.17 2.45 -12.22
CA ASP A 119 27.40 2.60 -11.44
C ASP A 119 28.23 1.31 -11.62
N GLU A 120 29.25 1.34 -12.50
CA GLU A 120 30.26 0.27 -12.63
C GLU A 120 31.18 0.21 -11.40
#